data_AF-A0A6A4W0L4-F1
#
_entry.id   AF-A0A6A4W0L4-F1
#
_cell.length_a   1.000
_cell.length_b   1.000
_cell.length_c   1.000
_cell.angle_alpha   90.00
_cell.angle_beta   90.00
_cell.angle_gamma   90.00
#
_symmetry.space_group_name_H-M   'P 1'
#
loop_
_entity.id
_entity.type
_entity.pdbx_description
1 polymer ?
#
loop_
_entity_poly.entity_id
_entity_poly.type
_entity_poly.pdbx_seq_one_letter_code
_entity_poly.pdbx_strand_id
1 'polypeptide(L)'
;MRLGSKCHRVYSDAYRSHVSSPSNATLAAYFDAHNAYVQQLHAANAMVNEFNGSTHPQLLQELEEVQSDVTSIIADSLLLAADLVTCKTVERSRRYESLCTLARGVSSRADVTALLRHAELVPAASSVNGRPALTPFVPPKPPADSKLGAVQDGPAAVTQLRDELVLDRLASLSLHSRYGALQREAVELDTKIRQLQDCVDSLVRLQQR
;
A
#
# COMPACT_ATOMS: atom_id res chain seq x y z
N MET A 1 -19.05 -67.08 13.48
CA MET A 1 -18.86 -68.46 12.98
C MET A 1 -18.60 -69.55 14.04
N ARG A 2 -18.08 -69.25 15.25
CA ARG A 2 -17.78 -70.29 16.27
C ARG A 2 -18.99 -71.13 16.74
N LEU A 3 -20.21 -70.61 16.58
CA LEU A 3 -21.44 -71.29 17.04
C LEU A 3 -21.84 -72.46 16.12
N GLY A 4 -21.69 -72.31 14.80
CA GLY A 4 -21.97 -73.40 13.85
C GLY A 4 -21.04 -74.60 14.03
N SER A 5 -19.75 -74.35 14.27
CA SER A 5 -18.77 -75.41 14.57
C SER A 5 -19.08 -76.13 15.89
N LYS A 6 -19.62 -75.42 16.89
CA LYS A 6 -20.05 -76.01 18.16
C LYS A 6 -21.26 -76.93 17.97
N CYS A 7 -22.29 -76.48 17.27
CA CYS A 7 -23.50 -77.29 17.00
C CYS A 7 -23.18 -78.51 16.12
N HIS A 8 -22.32 -78.35 15.11
CA HIS A 8 -21.86 -79.47 14.29
C HIS A 8 -21.11 -80.54 15.11
N ARG A 9 -20.27 -80.12 16.06
CA ARG A 9 -19.56 -81.03 16.97
C ARG A 9 -20.54 -81.80 17.86
N VAL A 10 -21.50 -81.10 18.49
CA VAL A 10 -22.53 -81.74 19.33
C VAL A 10 -23.36 -82.74 18.54
N TYR A 11 -23.75 -82.40 17.31
CA TYR A 11 -24.43 -83.31 16.39
C TYR A 11 -23.59 -84.55 16.06
N SER A 12 -22.30 -84.34 15.73
CA SER A 12 -21.36 -85.43 15.41
C SER A 12 -21.13 -86.36 16.60
N ASP A 13 -21.05 -85.82 17.81
CA ASP A 13 -20.84 -86.59 19.03
C ASP A 13 -22.11 -87.37 19.42
N ALA A 14 -23.30 -86.77 19.25
CA ALA A 14 -24.58 -87.44 19.46
C ALA A 14 -24.78 -88.61 18.47
N TYR A 15 -24.40 -88.42 17.21
CA TYR A 15 -24.40 -89.49 16.20
C TYR A 15 -23.51 -90.67 16.62
N ARG A 16 -22.24 -90.40 16.96
CA ARG A 16 -21.29 -91.45 17.40
C ARG A 16 -21.81 -92.20 18.63
N SER A 17 -22.37 -91.47 19.60
CA SER A 17 -22.96 -92.04 20.81
C SER A 17 -24.11 -93.01 20.49
N HIS A 18 -25.00 -92.62 19.58
CA HIS A 18 -26.11 -93.48 19.16
C HIS A 18 -25.63 -94.74 18.41
N VAL A 19 -24.62 -94.60 17.52
CA VAL A 19 -24.04 -95.76 16.81
C VAL A 19 -23.34 -96.73 17.77
N SER A 20 -22.65 -96.22 18.79
CA SER A 20 -21.98 -97.09 19.79
C SER A 20 -22.95 -97.80 20.73
N SER A 21 -24.07 -97.16 21.09
CA SER A 21 -25.03 -97.65 22.08
C SER A 21 -26.46 -97.25 21.69
N PRO A 22 -27.12 -98.02 20.81
CA PRO A 22 -28.44 -97.67 20.30
C PRO A 22 -29.52 -97.83 21.37
N SER A 23 -30.25 -96.73 21.62
CA SER A 23 -31.42 -96.68 22.51
C SER A 23 -32.35 -95.55 22.09
N ASN A 24 -33.59 -95.56 22.58
CA ASN A 24 -34.55 -94.47 22.32
C ASN A 24 -34.04 -93.11 22.85
N ALA A 25 -33.30 -93.09 23.96
CA ALA A 25 -32.73 -91.88 24.52
C ALA A 25 -31.59 -91.30 23.65
N THR A 26 -30.70 -92.17 23.15
CA THR A 26 -29.60 -91.72 22.26
C THR A 26 -30.11 -91.30 20.88
N LEU A 27 -31.19 -91.91 20.39
CA LEU A 27 -31.86 -91.52 19.14
C LEU A 27 -32.53 -90.14 19.27
N ALA A 28 -33.26 -89.89 20.35
CA ALA A 28 -33.88 -88.59 20.61
C ALA A 28 -32.83 -87.47 20.70
N ALA A 29 -31.75 -87.68 21.47
CA ALA A 29 -30.66 -86.72 21.58
C ALA A 29 -29.96 -86.43 20.23
N TYR A 30 -29.83 -87.44 19.37
CA TYR A 30 -29.29 -87.27 18.01
C TYR A 30 -30.21 -86.40 17.14
N PHE A 31 -31.52 -86.65 17.14
CA PHE A 31 -32.48 -85.83 16.40
C PHE A 31 -32.54 -84.39 16.90
N ASP A 32 -32.51 -84.17 18.22
CA ASP A 32 -32.49 -82.83 18.78
C ASP A 32 -31.21 -82.07 18.39
N ALA A 33 -30.05 -82.74 18.45
CA ALA A 33 -28.78 -82.16 18.03
C ALA A 33 -28.74 -81.86 16.52
N HIS A 34 -29.36 -82.70 15.68
CA HIS A 34 -29.51 -82.46 14.25
C HIS A 34 -30.35 -81.22 13.97
N ASN A 35 -31.55 -81.16 14.56
CA ASN A 35 -32.48 -80.05 14.36
C ASN A 35 -31.86 -78.72 14.82
N ALA A 36 -31.19 -78.73 15.98
CA ALA A 36 -30.46 -77.56 16.47
C ALA A 36 -29.33 -77.12 15.54
N TYR A 37 -28.58 -78.05 14.95
CA TYR A 37 -27.54 -77.73 13.98
C TYR A 37 -28.11 -77.12 12.68
N VAL A 38 -29.15 -77.73 12.11
CA VAL A 38 -29.81 -77.25 10.88
C VAL A 38 -30.41 -75.87 11.09
N GLN A 39 -31.11 -75.64 12.20
CA GLN A 39 -31.65 -74.32 12.55
C GLN A 39 -30.55 -73.27 12.66
N GLN A 40 -29.44 -73.59 13.34
CA GLN A 40 -28.32 -72.68 13.48
C GLN A 40 -27.63 -72.36 12.14
N LEU A 41 -27.58 -73.34 11.23
CA LEU A 41 -27.04 -73.17 9.88
C LEU A 41 -27.92 -72.22 9.06
N HIS A 42 -29.25 -72.42 9.07
CA HIS A 42 -30.18 -71.53 8.37
C HIS A 42 -30.15 -70.11 8.94
N ALA A 43 -30.13 -69.97 10.27
CA ALA A 43 -30.00 -68.66 10.91
C ALA A 43 -28.69 -67.95 10.52
N ALA A 44 -27.57 -68.67 10.51
CA ALA A 44 -26.28 -68.10 10.08
C ALA A 44 -26.28 -67.68 8.61
N ASN A 45 -26.82 -68.51 7.72
CA ASN A 45 -26.90 -68.19 6.30
C ASN A 45 -27.85 -67.02 6.03
N ALA A 46 -28.99 -66.96 6.74
CA ALA A 46 -29.91 -65.84 6.65
C ALA A 46 -29.26 -64.53 7.07
N MET A 47 -28.50 -64.51 8.18
CA MET A 47 -27.75 -63.32 8.60
C MET A 47 -26.71 -62.88 7.57
N VAL A 48 -25.99 -63.83 6.94
CA VAL A 48 -25.01 -63.52 5.90
C VAL A 48 -25.70 -62.93 4.67
N ASN A 49 -26.85 -63.47 4.27
CA ASN A 49 -27.62 -62.97 3.15
C ASN A 49 -28.19 -61.57 3.44
N GLU A 50 -28.73 -61.34 4.64
CA GLU A 50 -29.24 -60.03 5.05
C GLU A 50 -28.12 -58.99 5.10
N PHE A 51 -26.97 -59.35 5.69
CA PHE A 51 -25.82 -58.47 5.77
C PHE A 51 -25.33 -58.08 4.38
N ASN A 52 -25.13 -59.04 3.47
CA ASN A 52 -24.60 -58.76 2.15
C ASN A 52 -25.63 -58.14 1.20
N GLY A 53 -26.91 -58.48 1.35
CA GLY A 53 -27.98 -58.03 0.45
C GLY A 53 -28.61 -56.70 0.83
N SER A 54 -28.56 -56.33 2.11
CA SER A 54 -29.27 -55.17 2.64
C SER A 54 -28.35 -54.27 3.46
N THR A 55 -27.80 -54.78 4.56
CA THR A 55 -27.07 -53.94 5.53
C THR A 55 -25.78 -53.33 4.95
N HIS A 56 -24.96 -54.13 4.27
CA HIS A 56 -23.68 -53.66 3.74
C HIS A 56 -23.86 -52.64 2.60
N PRO A 57 -24.73 -52.86 1.59
CA PRO A 57 -25.05 -51.84 0.60
C PRO A 57 -25.57 -50.53 1.21
N GLN A 58 -26.46 -50.59 2.21
CA GLN A 58 -26.97 -49.39 2.89
C GLN A 58 -25.86 -48.59 3.58
N LEU A 59 -24.96 -49.27 4.30
CA LEU A 59 -23.81 -48.61 4.93
C LEU A 59 -22.88 -47.95 3.90
N LEU A 60 -22.67 -48.57 2.74
CA LEU A 60 -21.88 -47.97 1.67
C LEU A 60 -22.57 -46.75 1.06
N GLN A 61 -23.89 -46.81 0.89
CA GLN A 61 -24.69 -45.70 0.40
C GLN A 61 -24.63 -44.50 1.37
N GLU A 62 -24.84 -44.73 2.67
CA GLU A 62 -24.73 -43.68 3.69
C GLU A 62 -23.32 -43.05 3.70
N LEU A 63 -22.27 -43.86 3.52
CA LEU A 63 -20.91 -43.35 3.43
C LEU A 63 -20.68 -42.50 2.17
N GLU A 64 -21.23 -42.92 1.03
CA GLU A 64 -21.17 -42.17 -0.22
C GLU A 64 -21.91 -40.82 -0.11
N GLU A 65 -23.09 -40.80 0.51
CA GLU A 65 -23.87 -39.58 0.76
C GLU A 65 -23.07 -38.59 1.63
N VAL A 66 -22.50 -39.06 2.74
CA VAL A 66 -21.66 -38.23 3.62
C VAL A 66 -20.42 -37.72 2.88
N GLN A 67 -19.77 -38.57 2.08
CA GLN A 67 -18.60 -38.16 1.30
C GLN A 67 -18.95 -37.07 0.29
N SER A 68 -20.07 -37.23 -0.42
CA SER A 68 -20.57 -36.26 -1.39
C SER A 68 -20.83 -34.90 -0.72
N ASP A 69 -21.54 -34.91 0.41
CA ASP A 69 -21.85 -33.70 1.17
C ASP A 69 -20.59 -32.99 1.66
N VAL A 70 -19.63 -33.72 2.22
CA VAL A 70 -18.35 -33.15 2.68
C VAL A 70 -17.57 -32.55 1.51
N THR A 71 -17.54 -33.24 0.36
CA THR A 71 -16.84 -32.74 -0.83
C THR A 71 -17.48 -31.45 -1.35
N SER A 72 -18.81 -31.38 -1.35
CA SER A 72 -19.57 -30.17 -1.71
C SER A 72 -19.25 -29.00 -0.79
N ILE A 73 -19.32 -29.22 0.53
CA ILE A 73 -19.00 -28.18 1.55
C ILE A 73 -17.56 -27.68 1.39
N ILE A 74 -16.61 -28.58 1.16
CA ILE A 74 -15.21 -28.20 0.95
C ILE A 74 -15.07 -27.34 -0.32
N ALA A 75 -15.72 -27.73 -1.42
CA ALA A 75 -15.68 -26.96 -2.67
C ALA A 75 -16.23 -25.54 -2.47
N ASP A 76 -17.38 -25.41 -1.82
CA ASP A 76 -17.98 -24.10 -1.50
C ASP A 76 -17.07 -23.27 -0.59
N SER A 77 -16.49 -23.87 0.44
CA SER A 77 -15.57 -23.18 1.35
C SER A 77 -14.32 -22.65 0.63
N LEU A 78 -13.82 -23.42 -0.34
CA LEU A 78 -12.65 -23.03 -1.14
C LEU A 78 -12.98 -21.88 -2.09
N LEU A 79 -14.16 -21.90 -2.72
CA LEU A 79 -14.65 -20.80 -3.56
C LEU A 79 -14.80 -19.52 -2.73
N LEU A 80 -15.45 -19.60 -1.56
CA LEU A 80 -15.59 -18.46 -0.66
C LEU A 80 -14.23 -17.88 -0.22
N ALA A 81 -13.24 -18.75 0.05
CA ALA A 81 -11.90 -18.31 0.39
C ALA A 81 -11.21 -17.61 -0.78
N ALA A 82 -11.35 -18.13 -2.00
CA ALA A 82 -10.81 -17.52 -3.22
C ALA A 82 -11.44 -16.14 -3.49
N ASP A 83 -12.76 -16.00 -3.32
CA ASP A 83 -13.47 -14.74 -3.46
C ASP A 83 -12.99 -13.71 -2.43
N LEU A 84 -12.82 -14.11 -1.18
CA LEU A 84 -12.30 -13.23 -0.13
C LEU A 84 -10.90 -12.69 -0.46
N VAL A 85 -10.01 -13.56 -0.93
CA VAL A 85 -8.64 -13.17 -1.35
C VAL A 85 -8.70 -12.24 -2.56
N THR A 86 -9.59 -12.50 -3.52
CA THR A 86 -9.79 -11.67 -4.70
C THR A 86 -10.29 -10.28 -4.31
N CYS A 87 -11.32 -10.18 -3.48
CA CYS A 87 -11.83 -8.91 -2.95
C CYS A 87 -10.73 -8.09 -2.26
N LYS A 88 -9.95 -8.71 -1.37
CA LYS A 88 -8.81 -8.04 -0.71
C LYS A 88 -7.76 -7.54 -1.70
N THR A 89 -7.51 -8.29 -2.76
CA THR A 89 -6.53 -7.94 -3.80
C THR A 89 -7.03 -6.77 -4.65
N VAL A 90 -8.31 -6.77 -5.04
CA VAL A 90 -8.96 -5.67 -5.75
C VAL A 90 -8.93 -4.38 -4.93
N GLU A 91 -9.27 -4.46 -3.63
CA GLU A 91 -9.19 -3.29 -2.75
C GLU A 91 -7.76 -2.74 -2.65
N ARG A 92 -6.75 -3.61 -2.53
CA ARG A 92 -5.34 -3.19 -2.50
C ARG A 92 -4.93 -2.56 -3.82
N SER A 93 -5.30 -3.16 -4.94
CA SER A 93 -5.03 -2.63 -6.28
C SER A 93 -5.61 -1.22 -6.43
N ARG A 94 -6.87 -1.00 -6.03
CA ARG A 94 -7.50 0.33 -6.06
C ARG A 94 -6.77 1.35 -5.20
N ARG A 95 -6.31 0.97 -4.00
CA ARG A 95 -5.51 1.87 -3.14
C ARG A 95 -4.18 2.25 -3.79
N TYR A 96 -3.50 1.29 -4.41
CA TYR A 96 -2.25 1.55 -5.12
C TYR A 96 -2.46 2.41 -6.36
N GLU A 97 -3.54 2.20 -7.10
CA GLU A 97 -3.88 3.05 -8.24
C GLU A 97 -4.09 4.51 -7.81
N SER A 98 -4.82 4.74 -6.70
CA SER A 98 -4.95 6.07 -6.09
C SER A 98 -3.61 6.67 -5.66
N LEU A 99 -2.68 5.86 -5.13
CA LEU A 99 -1.34 6.34 -4.79
C LEU A 99 -0.55 6.74 -6.05
N CYS A 100 -0.65 5.95 -7.11
CA CYS A 100 0.00 6.24 -8.39
C CYS A 100 -0.57 7.51 -9.03
N THR A 101 -1.87 7.77 -8.95
CA THR A 101 -2.45 9.03 -9.46
C THR A 101 -1.96 10.23 -8.67
N LEU A 102 -1.87 10.14 -7.33
CA LEU A 102 -1.28 11.19 -6.49
C LEU A 102 0.19 11.44 -6.85
N ALA A 103 0.99 10.39 -6.99
CA ALA A 103 2.40 10.50 -7.35
C ALA A 103 2.61 11.14 -8.73
N ARG A 104 1.77 10.79 -9.73
CA ARG A 104 1.80 11.43 -11.06
C ARG A 104 1.30 12.87 -11.03
N GLY A 105 0.46 13.22 -10.05
CA GLY A 105 -0.05 14.58 -9.84
C GLY A 105 0.97 15.53 -9.21
N VAL A 106 2.11 15.04 -8.73
CA VAL A 106 3.18 15.87 -8.15
C VAL A 106 3.76 16.78 -9.23
N SER A 107 3.69 18.09 -9.00
CA SER A 107 4.16 19.10 -9.95
C SER A 107 4.84 20.24 -9.19
N SER A 108 6.17 20.33 -9.35
CA SER A 108 6.98 21.36 -8.69
C SER A 108 6.48 22.77 -8.98
N ARG A 109 6.03 23.03 -10.20
CA ARG A 109 5.46 24.33 -10.58
C ARG A 109 4.15 24.60 -9.87
N ALA A 110 3.25 23.62 -9.76
CA ALA A 110 1.99 23.78 -9.04
C ALA A 110 2.26 24.05 -7.55
N ASP A 111 3.17 23.28 -6.95
CA ASP A 111 3.54 23.43 -5.54
C ASP A 111 4.15 24.80 -5.23
N VAL A 112 5.07 25.30 -6.07
CA VAL A 112 5.65 26.64 -5.92
C VAL A 112 4.58 27.73 -6.07
N THR A 113 3.65 27.61 -7.02
CA THR A 113 2.57 28.59 -7.16
C THR A 113 1.62 28.60 -5.97
N ALA A 114 1.34 27.43 -5.38
CA ALA A 114 0.53 27.34 -4.16
C ALA A 114 1.24 28.00 -2.97
N LEU A 115 2.55 27.74 -2.81
CA LEU A 115 3.37 28.37 -1.77
C LEU A 115 3.43 29.89 -1.92
N LEU A 116 3.63 30.42 -3.13
CA LEU A 116 3.66 31.86 -3.37
C LEU A 116 2.33 32.52 -3.03
N ARG A 117 1.20 31.91 -3.41
CA ARG A 117 -0.13 32.40 -3.01
C ARG A 117 -0.29 32.43 -1.49
N HIS A 118 0.20 31.43 -0.78
CA HIS A 118 0.17 31.43 0.69
C HIS A 118 1.13 32.45 1.31
N ALA A 119 2.27 32.71 0.68
CA ALA A 119 3.25 33.70 1.14
C ALA A 119 2.80 35.15 0.89
N GLU A 120 2.07 35.42 -0.20
CA GLU A 120 1.46 36.73 -0.50
C GLU A 120 0.37 37.12 0.51
N LEU A 121 -0.20 36.16 1.26
CA LEU A 121 -1.08 36.44 2.39
C LEU A 121 -0.33 36.89 3.67
N VAL A 122 0.99 36.79 3.72
CA VAL A 122 1.80 37.36 4.80
C VAL A 122 2.08 38.83 4.45
N PRO A 123 1.61 39.81 5.24
CA PRO A 123 1.81 41.22 4.95
C PRO A 123 3.25 41.62 5.27
N ALA A 124 4.21 41.22 4.44
CA ALA A 124 5.54 41.78 4.40
C ALA A 124 5.54 42.88 3.34
N ALA A 125 5.31 44.12 3.78
CA ALA A 125 5.56 45.38 3.07
C ALA A 125 5.46 45.27 1.53
N SER A 126 4.23 45.24 1.05
CA SER A 126 3.87 45.15 -0.37
C SER A 126 4.61 46.19 -1.21
N SER A 127 5.62 45.73 -1.95
CA SER A 127 5.92 46.29 -3.26
C SER A 127 4.95 45.68 -4.27
N VAL A 128 4.20 46.53 -4.96
CA VAL A 128 3.46 46.13 -6.16
C VAL A 128 4.51 45.66 -7.18
N ASN A 129 4.59 44.34 -7.40
CA ASN A 129 5.55 43.62 -8.25
C ASN A 129 6.90 43.20 -7.61
N GLY A 130 7.02 43.14 -6.28
CA GLY A 130 8.21 42.57 -5.62
C GLY A 130 9.51 43.36 -5.83
N ARG A 131 9.44 44.56 -6.39
CA ARG A 131 10.59 45.46 -6.53
C ARG A 131 10.79 46.27 -5.25
N PRO A 132 11.92 46.18 -4.54
CA PRO A 132 12.16 47.04 -3.39
C PRO A 132 11.90 48.50 -3.79
N ALA A 133 11.18 49.24 -2.95
CA ALA A 133 10.90 50.65 -3.20
C ALA A 133 12.24 51.39 -3.38
N LEU A 134 12.40 52.06 -4.53
CA LEU A 134 13.62 52.80 -4.81
C LEU A 134 13.76 53.91 -3.76
N THR A 135 14.92 53.99 -3.12
CA THR A 135 15.23 55.04 -2.16
C THR A 135 15.46 56.35 -2.91
N PRO A 136 14.64 57.39 -2.70
CA PRO A 136 14.85 58.67 -3.36
C PRO A 136 16.05 59.39 -2.74
N PHE A 137 16.68 60.28 -3.50
CA PHE A 137 17.62 61.27 -2.93
C PHE A 137 16.90 62.10 -1.87
N VAL A 138 17.46 62.16 -0.66
CA VAL A 138 16.92 62.96 0.46
C VAL A 138 17.94 64.04 0.80
N PRO A 139 17.66 65.33 0.53
CA PRO A 139 18.58 66.40 0.88
C PRO A 139 18.71 66.51 2.41
N PRO A 140 19.88 66.95 2.92
CA PRO A 140 20.09 67.13 4.35
C PRO A 140 19.08 68.13 4.92
N LYS A 141 18.43 67.78 6.02
CA LYS A 141 17.50 68.67 6.72
C LYS A 141 18.30 69.79 7.41
N PRO A 142 17.93 71.08 7.24
CA PRO A 142 18.60 72.16 7.94
C PRO A 142 18.39 72.02 9.46
N PRO A 143 19.36 72.47 10.29
CA PRO A 143 19.21 72.50 11.74
C PRO A 143 18.01 73.36 12.14
N ALA A 144 17.30 72.96 13.21
CA ALA A 144 15.96 73.45 13.56
C ALA A 144 15.83 74.97 13.81
N ASP A 145 16.95 75.69 13.94
CA ASP A 145 16.96 77.12 14.29
C ASP A 145 17.16 78.07 13.10
N SER A 146 17.23 77.56 11.87
CA SER A 146 17.45 78.40 10.68
C SER A 146 16.13 78.94 10.11
N LYS A 147 15.50 79.90 10.81
CA LYS A 147 14.46 80.76 10.23
C LYS A 147 15.13 81.86 9.42
N LEU A 148 15.18 81.73 8.09
CA LEU A 148 15.31 82.88 7.17
C LEU A 148 15.05 82.40 5.73
N GLY A 149 13.91 82.84 5.19
CA GLY A 149 13.81 83.10 3.76
C GLY A 149 14.61 84.36 3.41
N ALA A 150 15.06 84.42 2.16
CA ALA A 150 15.69 85.55 1.46
C ALA A 150 17.22 85.72 1.62
N VAL A 151 17.88 85.46 0.47
CA VAL A 151 19.01 86.19 -0.15
C VAL A 151 20.14 86.64 0.78
N GLN A 152 21.31 86.00 0.65
CA GLN A 152 22.60 86.60 1.03
C GLN A 152 23.63 86.45 -0.09
N ASP A 153 23.92 87.59 -0.70
CA ASP A 153 25.19 87.94 -1.32
C ASP A 153 26.33 87.77 -0.30
N GLY A 154 27.31 86.91 -0.61
CA GLY A 154 28.51 86.64 0.19
C GLY A 154 29.10 85.28 -0.20
N PRO A 155 30.42 85.09 -0.30
CA PRO A 155 31.02 84.01 -1.10
C PRO A 155 30.98 82.61 -0.43
N ALA A 156 30.07 82.36 0.52
CA ALA A 156 29.99 81.10 1.25
C ALA A 156 28.56 80.69 1.66
N ALA A 157 27.53 81.06 0.89
CA ALA A 157 26.23 80.39 0.98
C ALA A 157 26.39 78.96 0.43
N VAL A 158 26.42 77.96 1.32
CA VAL A 158 26.55 76.54 0.93
C VAL A 158 25.32 76.18 0.08
N THR A 159 25.53 76.09 -1.22
CA THR A 159 24.47 75.80 -2.19
C THR A 159 23.93 74.39 -1.90
N GLN A 160 22.63 74.26 -1.67
CA GLN A 160 22.03 72.95 -1.41
C GLN A 160 22.15 72.08 -2.67
N LEU A 161 22.86 70.95 -2.53
CA LEU A 161 23.10 70.04 -3.64
C LEU A 161 21.81 69.30 -4.04
N ARG A 162 21.69 69.05 -5.35
CA ARG A 162 20.60 68.29 -5.97
C ARG A 162 21.06 66.86 -6.26
N ASP A 163 20.16 66.02 -6.76
CA ASP A 163 20.45 64.65 -7.22
C ASP A 163 21.23 64.66 -8.55
N GLU A 164 22.38 65.34 -8.56
CA GLU A 164 23.20 65.61 -9.74
C GLU A 164 24.69 65.54 -9.36
N LEU A 165 25.53 65.14 -10.31
CA LEU A 165 26.98 65.09 -10.13
C LEU A 165 27.59 66.49 -10.15
N VAL A 166 28.37 66.83 -9.11
CA VAL A 166 29.08 68.11 -9.03
C VAL A 166 30.46 68.01 -9.69
N LEU A 167 30.66 68.75 -10.78
CA LEU A 167 31.89 68.76 -11.57
C LEU A 167 32.73 70.02 -11.25
N ASP A 168 33.46 70.00 -10.13
CA ASP A 168 34.39 71.09 -9.73
C ASP A 168 35.86 70.65 -9.81
N ARG A 169 36.83 71.58 -9.89
CA ARG A 169 38.27 71.26 -9.91
C ARG A 169 38.69 70.37 -8.74
N LEU A 170 38.18 70.63 -7.54
CA LEU A 170 38.48 69.82 -6.35
C LEU A 170 37.84 68.41 -6.42
N ALA A 171 36.64 68.28 -7.01
CA ALA A 171 35.95 67.01 -7.18
C ALA A 171 36.49 66.18 -8.38
N SER A 172 36.96 66.87 -9.43
CA SER A 172 37.35 66.31 -10.73
C SER A 172 38.45 65.26 -10.66
N LEU A 173 39.41 65.41 -9.72
CA LEU A 173 40.50 64.46 -9.50
C LEU A 173 39.97 63.10 -9.01
N SER A 174 38.97 63.11 -8.14
CA SER A 174 38.35 61.90 -7.61
C SER A 174 37.36 61.25 -8.58
N LEU A 175 36.68 62.07 -9.39
CA LEU A 175 35.67 61.60 -10.34
C LEU A 175 36.26 60.78 -11.48
N HIS A 176 37.40 61.17 -12.05
CA HIS A 176 38.05 60.40 -13.11
C HIS A 176 38.51 59.03 -12.61
N SER A 177 39.08 58.98 -11.39
CA SER A 177 39.48 57.72 -10.76
C SER A 177 38.28 56.82 -10.46
N ARG A 178 37.18 57.37 -9.90
CA ARG A 178 35.94 56.64 -9.64
C ARG A 178 35.26 56.16 -10.93
N TYR A 179 35.22 56.98 -11.96
CA TYR A 179 34.68 56.61 -13.27
C TYR A 179 35.47 55.45 -13.88
N GLY A 180 36.81 55.53 -13.87
CA GLY A 180 37.66 54.42 -14.33
C GLY A 180 37.56 53.15 -13.48
N ALA A 181 37.27 53.27 -12.18
CA ALA A 181 36.97 52.12 -11.32
C ALA A 181 35.61 51.50 -11.66
N LEU A 182 34.56 52.33 -11.78
CA LEU A 182 33.21 51.91 -12.19
C LEU A 182 33.20 51.26 -13.57
N GLN A 183 33.97 51.78 -14.53
CA GLN A 183 34.06 51.21 -15.87
C GLN A 183 34.73 49.83 -15.84
N ARG A 184 35.76 49.63 -15.02
CA ARG A 184 36.38 48.32 -14.80
C ARG A 184 35.42 47.34 -14.13
N GLU A 185 34.73 47.80 -13.09
CA GLU A 185 33.73 46.99 -12.37
C GLU A 185 32.56 46.60 -13.29
N ALA A 186 32.09 47.51 -14.14
CA ALA A 186 31.05 47.24 -15.12
C ALA A 186 31.48 46.13 -16.10
N VAL A 187 32.70 46.22 -16.64
CA VAL A 187 33.25 45.17 -17.52
C VAL A 187 33.40 43.84 -16.77
N GLU A 188 33.87 43.86 -15.52
CA GLU A 188 33.98 42.65 -14.69
C GLU A 188 32.61 42.01 -14.45
N LEU A 189 31.59 42.79 -14.10
CA LEU A 189 30.23 42.32 -13.90
C LEU A 189 29.64 41.75 -15.19
N ASP A 190 29.86 42.37 -16.34
CA ASP A 190 29.44 41.84 -17.64
C ASP A 190 30.05 40.47 -17.92
N THR A 191 31.34 40.27 -17.59
CA THR A 191 31.97 38.97 -17.75
C THR A 191 31.38 37.91 -16.82
N LYS A 192 31.09 38.26 -15.55
CA LYS A 192 30.43 37.35 -14.60
C LYS A 192 29.02 36.98 -15.02
N ILE A 193 28.25 37.95 -15.54
CA ILE A 193 26.89 37.70 -16.04
C ILE A 193 26.94 36.67 -17.17
N ARG A 194 27.85 36.83 -18.13
CA ARG A 194 28.01 35.85 -19.23
C ARG A 194 28.39 34.47 -18.73
N GLN A 195 29.35 34.37 -17.80
CA GLN A 195 29.75 33.09 -17.20
C GLN A 195 28.60 32.39 -16.48
N LEU A 196 27.77 33.15 -15.75
CA LEU A 196 26.60 32.59 -15.08
C LEU A 196 25.53 32.13 -16.06
N GLN A 197 25.30 32.87 -17.16
CA GLN A 197 24.39 32.47 -18.23
C GLN A 197 24.85 31.17 -18.89
N ASP A 198 26.15 31.06 -19.22
CA ASP A 198 26.73 29.85 -19.81
C ASP A 198 26.63 28.63 -18.85
N CYS A 199 26.81 28.86 -17.55
CA CYS A 199 26.65 27.82 -16.52
C CYS A 199 25.19 27.36 -16.42
N VAL A 200 24.24 28.30 -16.39
CA VAL A 200 22.80 27.98 -16.37
C VAL A 200 22.40 27.19 -17.61
N ASP A 201 22.82 27.62 -18.80
CA ASP A 201 22.52 26.93 -20.05
C ASP A 201 23.10 25.50 -20.06
N SER A 202 24.30 25.34 -19.50
CA SER A 202 24.93 24.03 -19.34
C SER A 202 24.13 23.11 -18.41
N LEU A 203 23.64 23.64 -17.28
CA LEU A 203 22.80 22.89 -16.34
C LEU A 203 21.44 22.52 -16.94
N VAL A 204 20.81 23.43 -17.70
CA VAL A 204 19.54 23.16 -18.39
C VAL A 204 19.70 22.01 -19.39
N ARG A 205 20.79 22.01 -20.18
CA ARG A 205 21.08 20.90 -21.11
C ARG A 205 21.31 19.58 -20.39
N LEU A 206 21.95 19.62 -19.21
CA LEU A 206 22.18 18.42 -18.40
C LEU A 206 20.87 17.84 -17.85
N GLN A 207 19.93 18.69 -17.44
CA GLN A 207 18.63 18.28 -16.92
C GLN A 207 17.71 17.67 -17.99
N GLN A 208 17.90 18.01 -19.26
CA GLN A 208 17.09 17.50 -20.38
C GLN A 208 17.56 16.13 -20.92
N ARG A 209 18.68 15.59 -20.43
CA ARG A 209 19.18 14.25 -20.75
C ARG A 209 18.68 13.22 -19.75
#